data_AF-A0A968JA59-F1
#
_entry.id   AF-A0A968JA59-F1
#
_cell.length_a   1.000
_cell.length_b   1.000
_cell.length_c   1.000
_cell.angle_alpha   90.00
_cell.angle_beta   90.00
_cell.angle_gamma   90.00
#
_symmetry.space_group_name_H-M   'P 1'
#
loop_
_entity.id
_entity.type
_entity.pdbx_description
1 polymer ?
#
loop_
_entity_poly.entity_id
_entity_poly.type
_entity_poly.pdbx_seq_one_letter_code
_entity_poly.pdbx_strand_id
1 'polypeptide(L)'
;MKKCQEVDERILLTFVGYLLSIGTMIISNHLQENDQKNKIQSKAQEELADLNAQLKEFENNLRPKNMNAYIGQKKVVRQLKLIIDSANIRSVLPEHIMFYGQPGLGKTTLASLISNELGAHLKTIAAPALQKSGDVVSLLINMEPNTILLLMKFIDSKHLWKR
;
A
#
# COMPACT_ATOMS: atom_id res chain seq x y z
N MET A 1 -48.66 -61.84 -25.00
CA MET A 1 -47.86 -60.59 -24.94
C MET A 1 -47.39 -60.39 -23.50
N LYS A 2 -46.06 -60.24 -23.32
CA LYS A 2 -45.30 -59.74 -22.15
C LYS A 2 -44.08 -60.63 -21.88
N LYS A 3 -43.04 -60.47 -22.70
CA LYS A 3 -41.64 -60.67 -22.28
C LYS A 3 -41.11 -59.28 -21.97
N CYS A 4 -41.31 -58.79 -20.74
CA CYS A 4 -40.69 -57.56 -20.28
C CYS A 4 -39.39 -57.92 -19.56
N GLN A 5 -38.29 -57.77 -20.31
CA GLN A 5 -36.96 -57.34 -19.89
C GLN A 5 -36.55 -57.64 -18.44
N GLU A 6 -35.79 -58.71 -18.27
CA GLU A 6 -34.88 -58.87 -17.15
C GLU A 6 -33.54 -58.27 -17.61
N VAL A 7 -33.27 -57.04 -17.18
CA VAL A 7 -32.01 -56.35 -17.49
C VAL A 7 -30.95 -56.91 -16.53
N ASP A 8 -29.94 -57.58 -17.08
CA ASP A 8 -28.83 -58.16 -16.31
C ASP A 8 -28.16 -57.09 -15.43
N GLU A 9 -28.15 -57.31 -14.10
CA GLU A 9 -27.43 -56.45 -13.13
C GLU A 9 -25.95 -56.26 -13.50
N ARG A 10 -25.36 -57.25 -14.20
CA ARG A 10 -23.98 -57.19 -14.71
C ARG A 10 -23.76 -56.09 -15.74
N ILE A 11 -24.75 -55.80 -16.60
CA ILE A 11 -24.67 -54.73 -17.61
C ILE A 11 -24.78 -53.36 -16.92
N LEU A 12 -25.66 -53.24 -15.93
CA LEU A 12 -25.84 -52.01 -15.15
C LEU A 12 -24.54 -51.65 -14.39
N LEU A 13 -23.89 -52.64 -13.76
CA LEU A 13 -22.63 -52.46 -13.04
C LEU A 13 -21.48 -52.03 -13.98
N THR A 14 -21.42 -52.59 -15.19
CA THR A 14 -20.40 -52.21 -16.19
C THR A 14 -20.61 -50.78 -16.69
N PHE A 15 -21.86 -50.37 -16.89
CA PHE A 15 -22.22 -49.02 -17.33
C PHE A 15 -21.95 -47.96 -16.25
N VAL A 16 -22.26 -48.27 -15.00
CA VAL A 16 -21.93 -47.42 -13.83
C VAL A 16 -20.41 -47.27 -13.68
N GLY A 17 -19.65 -48.37 -13.83
CA GLY A 17 -18.18 -48.32 -13.79
C GLY A 17 -17.58 -47.45 -14.90
N TYR A 18 -18.13 -47.52 -16.11
CA TYR A 18 -17.68 -46.69 -17.24
C TYR A 18 -17.99 -45.20 -17.04
N LEU A 19 -19.17 -44.87 -16.51
CA LEU A 19 -19.56 -43.48 -16.17
C LEU A 19 -18.69 -42.90 -15.04
N LEU A 20 -18.36 -43.69 -14.02
CA LEU A 20 -17.43 -43.28 -12.97
C LEU A 20 -16.02 -43.06 -13.52
N SER A 21 -15.55 -43.95 -14.40
CA SER A 21 -14.24 -43.81 -15.06
C SER A 21 -14.15 -42.54 -15.89
N ILE A 22 -15.14 -42.26 -16.75
CA ILE A 22 -15.22 -41.01 -17.52
C ILE A 22 -15.31 -39.80 -16.59
N GLY A 23 -16.13 -39.88 -15.53
CA GLY A 23 -16.26 -38.82 -14.54
C GLY A 23 -14.94 -38.46 -13.87
N THR A 24 -14.17 -39.46 -13.42
CA THR A 24 -12.84 -39.26 -12.81
C THR A 24 -11.80 -38.73 -13.81
N MET A 25 -11.88 -39.12 -15.08
CA MET A 25 -11.01 -38.62 -16.15
C MET A 25 -11.30 -37.15 -16.51
N ILE A 26 -12.58 -36.76 -16.60
CA ILE A 26 -13.00 -35.36 -16.82
C ILE A 26 -12.57 -34.48 -15.64
N ILE A 27 -12.80 -34.94 -14.41
CA ILE A 27 -12.39 -34.23 -13.19
C ILE A 27 -10.86 -34.07 -13.14
N SER A 28 -10.10 -35.13 -13.47
CA SER A 28 -8.63 -35.07 -13.52
C SER A 28 -8.12 -34.08 -14.57
N ASN A 29 -8.72 -34.07 -15.76
CA ASN A 29 -8.32 -33.16 -16.83
C ASN A 29 -8.65 -31.69 -16.48
N HIS A 30 -9.81 -31.46 -15.84
CA HIS A 30 -10.22 -30.11 -15.41
C HIS A 30 -9.39 -29.59 -14.23
N LEU A 31 -8.95 -30.47 -13.32
CA LEU A 31 -8.01 -30.13 -12.25
C LEU A 31 -6.64 -29.70 -12.81
N GLN A 32 -6.13 -30.39 -13.84
CA GLN A 32 -4.84 -30.04 -14.46
C GLN A 32 -4.83 -28.66 -15.15
N GLU A 33 -5.93 -28.24 -15.79
CA GLU A 33 -6.03 -26.90 -16.37
C GLU A 33 -6.05 -25.77 -15.31
N ASN A 34 -6.63 -26.03 -14.13
CA ASN A 34 -6.72 -25.05 -13.06
C ASN A 34 -5.36 -24.83 -12.36
N ASP A 35 -4.56 -25.89 -12.21
CA ASP A 35 -3.20 -25.78 -11.65
C ASP A 35 -2.26 -24.97 -12.54
N GLN A 36 -2.36 -25.12 -13.86
CA GLN A 36 -1.58 -24.31 -14.81
C GLN A 36 -1.97 -22.84 -14.76
N LYS A 37 -3.27 -22.52 -14.71
CA LYS A 37 -3.76 -21.14 -14.61
C LYS A 37 -3.27 -20.46 -13.32
N ASN A 38 -3.30 -21.17 -12.20
CA ASN A 38 -2.81 -20.65 -10.91
C ASN A 38 -1.29 -20.38 -10.92
N LYS A 39 -0.51 -21.25 -11.58
CA LYS A 39 0.96 -21.12 -11.67
C LYS A 39 1.41 -19.95 -12.56
N ILE A 40 0.64 -19.65 -13.60
CA ILE A 40 0.87 -18.47 -14.46
C ILE A 40 0.48 -17.19 -13.70
N GLN A 41 -0.60 -17.25 -12.92
CA GLN A 41 -1.10 -16.11 -12.16
C GLN A 41 -0.18 -15.72 -10.99
N SER A 42 0.45 -16.68 -10.30
CA SER A 42 1.43 -16.39 -9.26
C SER A 42 2.73 -15.80 -9.81
N LYS A 43 3.21 -16.28 -10.95
CA LYS A 43 4.44 -15.78 -11.59
C LYS A 43 4.28 -14.35 -12.10
N ALA A 44 3.12 -14.01 -12.66
CA ALA A 44 2.81 -12.64 -13.07
C ALA A 44 2.71 -11.68 -11.86
N GLN A 45 2.24 -12.16 -10.71
CA GLN A 45 2.18 -11.36 -9.48
C GLN A 45 3.56 -11.06 -8.89
N GLU A 46 4.50 -12.01 -8.94
CA GLU A 46 5.90 -11.77 -8.51
C GLU A 46 6.61 -10.78 -9.43
N GLU A 47 6.45 -10.89 -10.75
CA GLU A 47 7.09 -10.00 -11.73
C GLU A 47 6.57 -8.56 -11.62
N LEU A 48 5.26 -8.39 -11.35
CA LEU A 48 4.67 -7.08 -11.06
C LEU A 48 5.14 -6.49 -9.73
N ALA A 49 5.40 -7.33 -8.71
CA ALA A 49 5.90 -6.87 -7.43
C ALA A 49 7.34 -6.34 -7.56
N ASP A 50 8.19 -7.03 -8.30
CA ASP A 50 9.57 -6.60 -8.56
C ASP A 50 9.62 -5.29 -9.36
N LEU A 51 8.80 -5.18 -10.41
CA LEU A 51 8.71 -3.96 -11.20
C LEU A 51 8.22 -2.75 -10.36
N ASN A 52 7.23 -2.97 -9.48
CA ASN A 52 6.75 -1.94 -8.56
C ASN A 52 7.81 -1.55 -7.53
N ALA A 53 8.62 -2.49 -7.05
CA ALA A 53 9.72 -2.21 -6.15
C ALA A 53 10.77 -1.32 -6.83
N GLN A 54 11.18 -1.67 -8.05
CA GLN A 54 12.12 -0.89 -8.86
C GLN A 54 11.59 0.52 -9.16
N LEU A 55 10.31 0.65 -9.55
CA LEU A 55 9.67 1.95 -9.77
C LEU A 55 9.66 2.80 -8.50
N LYS A 56 9.35 2.22 -7.35
CA LYS A 56 9.32 2.91 -6.06
C LYS A 56 10.70 3.39 -5.63
N GLU A 57 11.74 2.60 -5.87
CA GLU A 57 13.14 3.03 -5.65
C GLU A 57 13.52 4.18 -6.58
N PHE A 58 13.12 4.11 -7.85
CA PHE A 58 13.35 5.18 -8.81
C PHE A 58 12.65 6.48 -8.40
N GLU A 59 11.38 6.41 -7.99
CA GLU A 59 10.62 7.55 -7.48
C GLU A 59 11.26 8.16 -6.21
N ASN A 60 11.79 7.32 -5.32
CA ASN A 60 12.49 7.80 -4.13
C ASN A 60 13.77 8.57 -4.50
N ASN A 61 14.46 8.15 -5.56
CA ASN A 61 15.66 8.86 -6.06
C ASN A 61 15.33 10.20 -6.72
N LEU A 62 14.13 10.35 -7.31
CA LEU A 62 13.67 11.62 -7.90
C LEU A 62 13.30 12.67 -6.84
N ARG A 63 12.97 12.26 -5.61
CA ARG A 63 12.67 13.20 -4.54
C ARG A 63 13.96 13.88 -4.08
N PRO A 64 14.00 15.22 -4.00
CA PRO A 64 15.17 15.93 -3.50
C PRO A 64 15.48 15.46 -2.07
N LYS A 65 16.75 15.15 -1.82
CA LYS A 65 17.23 14.70 -0.50
C LYS A 65 17.56 15.87 0.43
N ASN A 66 17.92 17.01 -0.15
CA ASN A 66 18.36 18.23 0.54
C ASN A 66 17.43 19.40 0.24
N MET A 67 17.25 20.30 1.21
CA MET A 67 16.37 21.46 1.06
C MET A 67 16.83 22.40 -0.07
N ASN A 68 18.13 22.45 -0.35
CA ASN A 68 18.71 23.24 -1.45
C ASN A 68 18.38 22.70 -2.85
N ALA A 69 18.08 21.41 -2.96
CA ALA A 69 17.71 20.77 -4.22
C ALA A 69 16.21 20.90 -4.54
N TYR A 70 15.42 21.45 -3.61
CA TYR A 70 13.99 21.66 -3.83
C TYR A 70 13.75 22.80 -4.81
N ILE A 71 13.18 22.48 -5.97
CA ILE A 71 12.93 23.44 -7.05
C ILE A 71 11.54 24.07 -6.84
N GLY A 72 11.50 25.41 -6.75
CA GLY A 72 10.26 26.18 -6.61
C GLY A 72 9.96 26.62 -5.18
N GLN A 73 8.79 27.25 -4.98
CA GLN A 73 8.29 27.74 -3.69
C GLN A 73 9.32 28.48 -2.82
N LYS A 74 10.14 29.37 -3.42
CA LYS A 74 11.26 30.06 -2.75
C LYS A 74 10.88 30.73 -1.42
N LYS A 75 9.67 31.29 -1.32
CA LYS A 75 9.16 31.92 -0.10
C LYS A 75 8.97 30.92 1.03
N VAL A 76 8.33 29.77 0.75
CA VAL A 76 8.06 28.70 1.73
C VAL A 76 9.38 28.09 2.20
N VAL A 77 10.27 27.74 1.26
CA VAL A 77 11.59 27.16 1.59
C VAL A 77 12.41 28.11 2.47
N ARG A 78 12.39 29.43 2.18
CA ARG A 78 13.08 30.42 3.01
C ARG A 78 12.52 30.49 4.43
N GLN A 79 11.19 30.46 4.59
CA GLN A 79 10.54 30.45 5.91
C GLN A 79 10.87 29.17 6.69
N LEU A 80 10.85 28.01 6.03
CA LEU A 80 11.22 26.74 6.65
C LEU A 80 12.66 26.73 7.13
N LYS A 81 13.59 27.27 6.33
CA LYS A 81 15.00 27.42 6.75
C LYS A 81 15.13 28.24 8.02
N LEU A 82 14.46 29.39 8.10
CA LEU A 82 14.48 30.21 9.32
C LEU A 82 13.95 29.44 10.55
N ILE A 83 12.90 28.64 10.38
CA ILE A 83 12.33 27.81 11.45
C ILE A 83 13.36 26.76 11.89
N ILE A 84 13.94 26.03 10.94
CA ILE A 84 14.95 24.99 11.20
C ILE A 84 16.19 25.59 11.86
N ASP A 85 16.71 26.70 11.36
CA ASP A 85 17.89 27.37 11.91
C ASP A 85 17.64 27.79 13.36
N SER A 86 16.45 28.34 13.65
CA SER A 86 16.08 28.73 15.01
C SER A 86 15.92 27.55 15.97
N ALA A 87 15.44 26.41 15.46
CA ALA A 87 15.30 25.16 16.19
C ALA A 87 16.68 24.57 16.51
N ASN A 88 17.57 24.54 15.52
CA ASN A 88 18.95 24.07 15.66
C ASN A 88 19.75 24.90 16.67
N ILE A 89 19.65 26.23 16.64
CA ILE A 89 20.30 27.12 17.63
C ILE A 89 19.89 26.76 19.06
N ARG A 90 18.63 26.38 19.26
CA ARG A 90 18.09 26.02 20.58
C ARG A 90 18.30 24.55 20.93
N SER A 91 18.74 23.72 19.98
CA SER A 91 18.77 22.25 20.11
C SER A 91 17.41 21.66 20.52
N VAL A 92 16.32 22.22 19.98
CA VAL A 92 14.94 21.76 20.19
C VAL A 92 14.29 21.52 18.83
N LEU A 93 13.36 20.56 18.74
CA LEU A 93 12.56 20.36 17.52
C LEU A 93 11.71 21.61 17.22
N PRO A 94 11.45 21.91 15.93
CA PRO A 94 10.59 23.03 15.56
C PRO A 94 9.15 22.82 16.06
N GLU A 95 8.45 23.93 16.19
CA GLU A 95 7.00 23.94 16.42
C GLU A 95 6.23 23.19 15.33
N HIS A 96 4.95 22.94 15.59
CA HIS A 96 4.07 22.27 14.63
C HIS A 96 3.93 23.07 13.31
N ILE A 97 4.14 22.40 12.17
CA ILE A 97 4.05 22.98 10.83
C ILE A 97 2.88 22.37 10.07
N MET A 98 2.01 23.22 9.50
CA MET A 98 0.88 22.79 8.70
C MET A 98 1.07 23.10 7.21
N PHE A 99 1.06 22.07 6.37
CA PHE A 99 1.09 22.21 4.92
C PHE A 99 -0.31 22.05 4.32
N TYR A 100 -0.76 23.02 3.53
CA TYR A 100 -2.03 22.97 2.81
C TYR A 100 -1.87 23.22 1.30
N GLY A 101 -2.92 22.93 0.53
CA GLY A 101 -2.99 23.18 -0.92
C GLY A 101 -3.18 21.91 -1.76
N GLN A 102 -3.16 22.07 -3.09
CA GLN A 102 -3.39 21.00 -4.06
C GLN A 102 -2.43 19.80 -3.89
N PRO A 103 -2.86 18.58 -4.26
CA PRO A 103 -1.98 17.42 -4.34
C PRO A 103 -0.84 17.67 -5.34
N GLY A 104 0.30 17.01 -5.16
CA GLY A 104 1.45 17.14 -6.08
C GLY A 104 2.37 18.34 -5.82
N LEU A 105 2.03 19.28 -4.93
CA LEU A 105 2.88 20.43 -4.57
C LEU A 105 4.10 20.07 -3.68
N GLY A 106 4.44 18.79 -3.52
CA GLY A 106 5.61 18.36 -2.76
C GLY A 106 5.53 18.57 -1.25
N LYS A 107 4.33 18.60 -0.64
CA LYS A 107 4.16 18.74 0.82
C LYS A 107 4.82 17.60 1.60
N THR A 108 4.58 16.35 1.16
CA THR A 108 5.22 15.16 1.74
C THR A 108 6.74 15.22 1.56
N THR A 109 7.20 15.72 0.42
CA THR A 109 8.62 15.92 0.14
C THR A 109 9.23 16.95 1.09
N LEU A 110 8.58 18.10 1.30
CA LEU A 110 9.05 19.12 2.25
C LEU A 110 9.15 18.59 3.68
N ALA A 111 8.21 17.76 4.13
CA ALA A 111 8.28 17.13 5.44
C ALA A 111 9.50 16.21 5.58
N SER A 112 9.81 15.42 4.54
CA SER A 112 11.02 14.59 4.50
C SER A 112 12.31 15.40 4.44
N LEU A 113 12.30 16.55 3.78
CA LEU A 113 13.45 17.46 3.77
C LEU A 113 13.69 18.06 5.16
N ILE A 114 12.63 18.44 5.87
CA ILE A 114 12.74 18.98 7.24
C ILE A 114 13.35 17.96 8.19
N SER A 115 12.91 16.70 8.15
CA SER A 115 13.48 15.65 9.00
C SER A 115 14.95 15.41 8.71
N ASN A 116 15.36 15.46 7.44
CA ASN A 116 16.75 15.28 7.03
C ASN A 116 17.63 16.43 7.56
N GLU A 117 17.18 17.68 7.46
CA GLU A 117 17.93 18.86 7.95
C GLU A 117 18.05 18.89 9.48
N LEU A 118 17.08 18.30 10.20
CA LEU A 118 17.08 18.21 11.66
C LEU A 118 17.77 16.94 12.20
N GLY A 119 18.17 16.01 11.31
CA GLY A 119 18.70 14.71 11.72
C GLY A 119 17.72 13.89 12.57
N ALA A 120 16.42 14.04 12.32
CA ALA A 120 15.34 13.44 13.12
C ALA A 120 14.65 12.31 12.33
N HIS A 121 14.10 11.33 13.05
CA HIS A 121 13.36 10.22 12.42
C HIS A 121 11.98 10.70 11.95
N LEU A 122 11.62 10.45 10.68
CA LEU A 122 10.30 10.80 10.15
C LEU A 122 9.33 9.62 10.26
N LYS A 123 8.27 9.77 11.07
CA LYS A 123 7.16 8.81 11.16
C LYS A 123 5.96 9.33 10.38
N THR A 124 5.54 8.62 9.34
CA THR A 124 4.44 9.05 8.47
C THR A 124 3.16 8.28 8.77
N ILE A 125 2.05 8.97 8.98
CA ILE A 125 0.76 8.38 9.31
C ILE A 125 -0.34 9.08 8.54
N ALA A 126 -1.24 8.30 7.93
CA ALA A 126 -2.44 8.86 7.34
C ALA A 126 -3.46 9.17 8.45
N ALA A 127 -3.98 10.39 8.50
CA ALA A 127 -4.97 10.79 9.49
C ALA A 127 -6.24 9.90 9.50
N PRO A 128 -6.74 9.36 8.37
CA PRO A 128 -7.82 8.37 8.39
C PRO A 128 -7.50 7.07 9.14
N ALA A 129 -6.24 6.77 9.45
CA ALA A 129 -5.85 5.65 10.29
C ALA A 129 -5.92 5.99 11.80
N LEU A 130 -6.05 7.27 12.17
CA LEU A 130 -6.19 7.75 13.54
C LEU A 130 -7.66 8.08 13.85
N GLN A 131 -8.55 7.07 13.75
CA GLN A 131 -9.99 7.28 13.94
C GLN A 131 -10.40 7.26 15.41
N LYS A 132 -9.72 6.46 16.24
CA LYS A 132 -10.03 6.36 17.67
C LYS A 132 -9.06 7.22 18.48
N SER A 133 -9.56 7.82 19.55
CA SER A 133 -8.73 8.60 20.49
C SER A 133 -7.58 7.78 21.07
N GLY A 134 -7.78 6.48 21.27
CA GLY A 134 -6.74 5.55 21.74
C GLY A 134 -5.57 5.35 20.76
N ASP A 135 -5.80 5.50 19.46
CA ASP A 135 -4.75 5.30 18.44
C ASP A 135 -3.71 6.42 18.50
N VAL A 136 -4.15 7.65 18.76
CA VAL A 136 -3.25 8.81 18.91
C VAL A 136 -2.44 8.69 20.20
N VAL A 137 -3.07 8.32 21.31
CA VAL A 137 -2.39 8.18 22.60
C VAL A 137 -1.33 7.08 22.54
N SER A 138 -1.71 5.90 22.03
CA SER A 138 -0.77 4.77 21.87
C SER A 138 0.38 5.10 20.91
N LEU A 139 0.13 5.91 19.88
CA LEU A 139 1.18 6.40 19.01
C LEU A 139 2.20 7.25 19.77
N LEU A 140 1.73 8.25 20.52
CA LEU A 140 2.56 9.20 21.24
C LEU A 140 3.41 8.51 22.31
N ILE A 141 2.87 7.50 22.99
CA ILE A 141 3.59 6.72 24.01
C ILE A 141 4.77 5.95 23.41
N ASN A 142 4.60 5.41 22.19
CA ASN A 142 5.62 4.61 21.53
C ASN A 142 6.53 5.43 20.59
N MET A 143 6.58 6.76 20.73
CA MET A 143 7.47 7.59 19.91
C MET A 143 8.87 7.62 20.49
N GLU A 144 9.85 7.39 19.62
CA GLU A 144 11.26 7.54 19.95
C GLU A 144 11.61 9.02 20.11
N PRO A 145 12.58 9.35 20.99
CA PRO A 145 13.10 10.71 21.09
C PRO A 145 13.66 11.16 19.73
N ASN A 146 13.54 12.46 19.44
CA ASN A 146 13.96 13.04 18.17
C ASN A 146 13.21 12.48 16.93
N THR A 147 11.91 12.21 17.09
CA THR A 147 11.02 11.78 16.00
C THR A 147 10.08 12.92 15.59
N ILE A 148 9.96 13.15 14.29
CA ILE A 148 8.99 14.05 13.67
C ILE A 148 7.80 13.21 13.18
N LEU A 149 6.61 13.55 13.66
CA LEU A 149 5.36 12.94 13.24
C LEU A 149 4.74 13.71 12.08
N LEU A 150 4.59 13.06 10.93
CA LEU A 150 3.89 13.58 9.76
C LEU A 150 2.49 12.98 9.65
N LEU A 151 1.48 13.84 9.73
CA LEU A 151 0.07 13.47 9.51
C LEU A 151 -0.37 13.82 8.09
N MET A 152 -0.55 12.80 7.25
CA MET A 152 -1.02 12.93 5.87
C MET A 152 -2.55 12.92 5.78
N LYS A 153 -3.12 13.64 4.82
CA LYS A 153 -4.57 13.64 4.56
C LYS A 153 -5.41 14.01 5.80
N PHE A 154 -4.90 14.98 6.58
CA PHE A 154 -5.53 15.46 7.81
C PHE A 154 -6.91 16.06 7.57
N ILE A 155 -7.09 16.78 6.47
CA ILE A 155 -8.37 17.36 6.08
C ILE A 155 -9.04 16.43 5.06
N ASP A 156 -10.18 15.85 5.41
CA ASP A 156 -10.98 15.06 4.47
C ASP A 156 -11.80 16.00 3.57
N SER A 157 -11.61 15.82 2.26
CA SER A 157 -12.27 16.57 1.19
C SER A 157 -13.73 16.18 1.00
N LYS A 158 -14.24 15.14 1.65
CA LYS A 158 -15.62 14.63 1.43
C LYS A 158 -16.72 15.69 1.61
N HIS A 159 -16.45 16.79 2.32
CA HIS A 159 -17.41 17.88 2.53
C HIS A 159 -16.99 19.25 1.98
N LEU A 160 -15.78 19.39 1.43
CA LEU A 160 -15.19 20.71 1.15
C LEU A 160 -15.26 21.18 -0.32
N TRP A 161 -15.65 20.30 -1.25
CA TRP A 161 -15.71 20.64 -2.69
C TRP A 161 -17.06 20.33 -3.35
N LYS A 162 -18.13 20.21 -2.54
CA LYS A 162 -19.50 20.31 -3.05
C LYS A 162 -19.88 21.80 -3.13
N ARG A 163 -19.38 22.48 -4.15
CA ARG A 163 -19.97 23.71 -4.69
C ARG A 163 -19.87 23.67 -6.19
#